data_AF-A0A821U7L6-F1
#
_entry.id   AF-A0A821U7L6-F1
#
_cell.length_a   1.000
_cell.length_b   1.000
_cell.length_c   1.000
_cell.angle_alpha   90.00
_cell.angle_beta   90.00
_cell.angle_gamma   90.00
#
_symmetry.space_group_name_H-M   'P 1'
#
loop_
_entity.id
_entity.type
_entity.pdbx_description
1 polymer ?
#
loop_
_entity_poly.entity_id
_entity_poly.type
_entity_poly.pdbx_seq_one_letter_code
_entity_poly.pdbx_strand_id
1 'polypeptide(L)'
;MELLVYVLLLTQAVLGNTKLDSCDEECTCISGILKTEKSCTSVEEAFRNFNITPDYVQVAPKDFLEADFGTATVNLGNFIPPLRLVDPKTVSYHKGKKHGYYTLLDIDFDGESNVKVIDLLMNIRDVEKVVPTSGDVIVLFTPPLPALGSGVHRHGKLLYEQKGPIDANQLDLLKLSRYPVIPNLTKFTKTYHLGNPVAGNLYTTELRRCDSSDKCLDKDDSVKQCERLCKILSNCNNDQIDQMQCDAVDK
;
A
#
# COMPACT_ATOMS: atom_id res chain seq x y z
N MET A 1 -36.03 -45.34 -37.89
CA MET A 1 -36.54 -44.45 -36.82
C MET A 1 -35.65 -44.53 -35.58
N GLU A 2 -34.32 -44.57 -35.74
CA GLU A 2 -33.37 -44.57 -34.62
C GLU A 2 -32.24 -43.53 -34.81
N LEU A 3 -31.97 -43.08 -36.05
CA LEU A 3 -31.02 -41.99 -36.29
C LEU A 3 -31.55 -40.57 -35.95
N LEU A 4 -32.87 -40.35 -35.96
CA LEU A 4 -33.46 -39.04 -35.65
C LEU A 4 -33.51 -38.74 -34.14
N VAL A 5 -33.46 -39.79 -33.29
CA VAL A 5 -33.45 -39.65 -31.83
C VAL A 5 -32.05 -39.28 -31.30
N TYR A 6 -30.99 -39.79 -31.95
CA TYR A 6 -29.61 -39.45 -31.58
C TYR A 6 -29.23 -38.00 -31.92
N VAL A 7 -29.75 -37.43 -33.01
CA VAL A 7 -29.50 -36.03 -33.37
C VAL A 7 -30.23 -35.07 -32.42
N LEU A 8 -31.41 -35.44 -31.90
CA LEU A 8 -32.12 -34.63 -30.90
C LEU A 8 -31.49 -34.69 -29.50
N LEU A 9 -30.86 -35.80 -29.13
CA LEU A 9 -30.14 -35.93 -27.86
C LEU A 9 -28.77 -35.24 -27.89
N LEU A 10 -28.12 -35.13 -29.06
CA LEU A 10 -26.87 -34.39 -29.21
C LEU A 10 -27.08 -32.87 -29.28
N THR A 11 -28.24 -32.36 -29.72
CA THR A 11 -28.52 -30.92 -29.64
C THR A 11 -28.85 -30.46 -28.21
N GLN A 12 -29.29 -31.35 -27.33
CA GLN A 12 -29.44 -31.05 -25.89
C GLN A 12 -28.12 -31.09 -25.11
N ALA A 13 -27.02 -31.58 -25.71
CA ALA A 13 -25.69 -31.57 -25.11
C ALA A 13 -24.83 -30.36 -25.53
N VAL A 14 -25.25 -29.56 -26.52
CA VAL A 14 -24.54 -28.34 -26.98
C VAL A 14 -25.18 -27.06 -26.44
N LEU A 15 -26.42 -27.13 -25.93
CA LEU A 15 -27.00 -26.11 -25.08
C LEU A 15 -27.07 -26.66 -23.66
N GLY A 16 -25.90 -26.94 -23.09
CA GLY A 16 -25.79 -26.97 -21.65
C GLY A 16 -26.31 -25.64 -21.15
N ASN A 17 -27.46 -25.65 -20.47
CA ASN A 17 -27.82 -24.61 -19.52
C ASN A 17 -26.75 -24.62 -18.43
N THR A 18 -25.57 -24.04 -18.72
CA THR A 18 -24.85 -23.34 -17.68
C THR A 18 -25.75 -22.16 -17.37
N LYS A 19 -26.64 -22.35 -16.39
CA LYS A 19 -26.92 -21.24 -15.49
C LYS A 19 -25.56 -20.71 -15.10
N LEU A 20 -25.15 -19.62 -15.74
CA LEU A 20 -24.02 -18.80 -15.30
C LEU A 20 -24.52 -18.06 -14.05
N ASP A 21 -24.92 -18.84 -13.05
CA ASP A 21 -25.35 -18.41 -11.73
C ASP A 21 -24.06 -18.12 -10.96
N SER A 22 -23.56 -16.90 -11.11
CA SER A 22 -22.93 -16.09 -10.05
C SER A 22 -22.11 -14.98 -10.71
N CYS A 23 -22.64 -13.75 -10.64
CA CYS A 23 -21.74 -12.61 -10.50
C CYS A 23 -21.27 -12.68 -9.03
N ASP A 24 -20.12 -13.27 -8.77
CA ASP A 24 -19.54 -13.20 -7.44
C ASP A 24 -19.12 -11.75 -7.17
N GLU A 25 -19.79 -11.09 -6.23
CA GLU A 25 -19.41 -9.78 -5.74
C GLU A 25 -18.16 -9.93 -4.84
N GLU A 26 -16.97 -9.65 -5.36
CA GLU A 26 -15.85 -9.27 -4.48
C GLU A 26 -15.94 -7.77 -4.21
N CYS A 27 -16.87 -7.39 -3.33
CA CYS A 27 -16.93 -6.04 -2.80
C CYS A 27 -15.90 -5.88 -1.68
N THR A 28 -14.96 -4.96 -1.89
CA THR A 28 -13.99 -4.58 -0.88
C THR A 28 -14.50 -3.37 -0.13
N CYS A 29 -14.37 -3.39 1.19
CA CYS A 29 -14.79 -2.30 2.05
C CYS A 29 -13.56 -1.51 2.48
N ILE A 30 -13.52 -0.26 2.07
CA ILE A 30 -12.53 0.69 2.58
C ILE A 30 -13.14 1.33 3.82
N SER A 31 -12.61 0.97 4.99
CA SER A 31 -13.03 1.57 6.26
C SER A 31 -12.82 3.09 6.18
N GLY A 32 -13.89 3.86 6.05
CA GLY A 32 -13.83 5.31 6.16
C GLY A 32 -13.67 5.71 7.61
N ILE A 33 -12.41 5.72 8.08
CA ILE A 33 -11.89 6.50 9.22
C ILE A 33 -11.81 5.78 10.60
N LEU A 34 -10.54 5.76 11.07
CA LEU A 34 -9.98 5.79 12.44
C LEU A 34 -10.27 4.63 13.40
N LYS A 35 -9.52 3.51 13.23
CA LYS A 35 -8.92 2.87 14.41
C LYS A 35 -8.25 3.98 15.20
N THR A 36 -8.62 4.16 16.47
CA THR A 36 -8.04 5.17 17.38
C THR A 36 -6.56 5.29 17.10
N GLU A 37 -6.11 6.45 16.60
CA GLU A 37 -4.69 6.67 16.34
C GLU A 37 -3.96 6.36 17.63
N LYS A 38 -3.08 5.37 17.60
CA LYS A 38 -2.17 5.13 18.71
C LYS A 38 -1.24 6.33 18.72
N SER A 39 -1.65 7.39 19.43
CA SER A 39 -0.95 8.67 19.47
C SER A 39 0.41 8.44 20.11
N CYS A 40 1.42 8.24 19.27
CA CYS A 40 2.78 8.13 19.72
C CYS A 40 3.30 9.55 19.94
N THR A 41 3.94 9.76 21.08
CA THR A 41 4.43 11.10 21.44
C THR A 41 5.75 11.44 20.74
N SER A 42 6.42 10.43 20.17
CA SER A 42 7.67 10.57 19.43
C SER A 42 7.82 9.52 18.33
N VAL A 43 8.73 9.79 17.39
CA VAL A 43 9.09 8.87 16.29
C VAL A 43 9.69 7.57 16.83
N GLU A 44 10.61 7.66 17.79
CA GLU A 44 11.24 6.48 18.38
C GLU A 44 10.21 5.56 19.04
N GLU A 45 9.25 6.15 19.75
CA GLU A 45 8.15 5.41 20.38
C GLU A 45 7.27 4.73 19.33
N ALA A 46 6.91 5.42 18.25
CA ALA A 46 6.11 4.85 17.16
C ALA A 46 6.78 3.62 16.54
N PHE A 47 8.07 3.72 16.18
CA PHE A 47 8.80 2.61 15.58
C PHE A 47 8.91 1.39 16.50
N ARG A 48 8.97 1.60 17.83
CA ARG A 48 8.95 0.50 18.81
C ARG A 48 7.54 -0.07 19.00
N ASN A 49 6.52 0.78 19.13
CA ASN A 49 5.12 0.41 19.38
C ASN A 49 4.52 -0.40 18.23
N PHE A 50 5.01 -0.18 17.01
CA PHE A 50 4.63 -0.93 15.82
C PHE A 50 5.59 -2.09 15.50
N ASN A 51 6.52 -2.43 16.41
CA ASN A 51 7.47 -3.54 16.26
C ASN A 51 8.30 -3.44 14.96
N ILE A 52 8.66 -2.23 14.54
CA ILE A 52 9.60 -2.00 13.42
C ILE A 52 11.03 -1.99 13.95
N THR A 53 11.22 -1.43 15.15
CA THR A 53 12.46 -1.48 15.92
C THR A 53 12.34 -2.49 17.06
N PRO A 54 13.28 -3.43 17.22
CA PRO A 54 14.56 -3.56 16.49
C PRO A 54 14.51 -4.47 15.25
N ASP A 55 13.37 -5.09 14.96
CA ASP A 55 13.26 -6.24 14.05
C ASP A 55 13.69 -5.95 12.60
N TYR A 56 13.31 -4.79 12.08
CA TYR A 56 13.65 -4.35 10.72
C TYR A 56 14.68 -3.22 10.74
N VAL A 57 14.50 -2.29 11.68
CA VAL A 57 15.35 -1.11 11.87
C VAL A 57 15.94 -1.17 13.27
N GLN A 58 17.23 -1.48 13.37
CA GLN A 58 17.91 -1.70 14.66
C GLN A 58 17.88 -0.46 15.58
N VAL A 59 17.99 0.73 15.00
CA VAL A 59 17.95 2.01 15.71
C VAL A 59 16.87 2.87 15.09
N ALA A 60 15.83 3.16 15.87
CA ALA A 60 14.72 3.98 15.42
C ALA A 60 15.20 5.39 14.99
N PRO A 61 14.57 5.99 13.96
CA PRO A 61 14.83 7.38 13.62
C PRO A 61 14.43 8.30 14.78
N LYS A 62 15.17 9.41 14.93
CA LYS A 62 14.90 10.40 15.98
C LYS A 62 13.96 11.49 15.51
N ASP A 63 14.18 11.94 14.27
CA ASP A 63 13.46 13.07 13.73
C ASP A 63 12.23 12.64 12.94
N PHE A 64 11.21 13.48 13.00
CA PHE A 64 9.98 13.29 12.25
C PHE A 64 10.22 13.61 10.77
N LEU A 65 9.77 12.71 9.89
CA LEU A 65 9.77 12.92 8.45
C LEU A 65 8.36 13.32 8.00
N GLU A 66 8.21 14.53 7.50
CA GLU A 66 6.92 14.99 6.97
C GLU A 66 6.63 14.24 5.67
N ALA A 67 5.42 13.68 5.55
CA ALA A 67 5.02 12.96 4.35
C ALA A 67 3.52 13.11 4.10
N ASP A 68 3.19 13.44 2.86
CA ASP A 68 1.83 13.76 2.44
C ASP A 68 1.52 13.18 1.05
N PHE A 69 0.33 12.61 0.92
CA PHE A 69 -0.22 12.03 -0.32
C PHE A 69 -1.22 12.99 -1.01
N GLY A 70 -1.24 14.27 -0.62
CA GLY A 70 -2.20 15.28 -1.05
C GLY A 70 -3.62 15.09 -0.50
N THR A 71 -4.04 13.84 -0.39
CA THR A 71 -5.33 13.42 0.15
C THR A 71 -5.22 12.92 1.58
N ALA A 72 -4.03 12.60 2.10
CA ALA A 72 -3.80 12.18 3.48
C ALA A 72 -2.39 12.51 3.94
N THR A 73 -2.24 12.74 5.25
CA THR A 73 -0.96 12.99 5.91
C THR A 73 -0.55 11.78 6.73
N VAL A 74 0.74 11.43 6.67
CA VAL A 74 1.33 10.35 7.46
C VAL A 74 1.67 10.86 8.85
N ASN A 75 1.22 10.15 9.89
CA ASN A 75 1.44 10.54 11.27
C ASN A 75 1.59 9.33 12.19
N LEU A 76 2.83 8.90 12.38
CA LEU A 76 3.28 8.01 13.47
C LEU A 76 2.40 6.77 13.71
N GLY A 77 1.90 6.16 12.62
CA GLY A 77 1.12 4.93 12.66
C GLY A 77 -0.39 5.10 12.50
N ASN A 78 -0.85 6.31 12.17
CA ASN A 78 -2.24 6.52 11.78
C ASN A 78 -2.66 5.56 10.65
N PHE A 79 -3.95 5.22 10.63
CA PHE A 79 -4.52 4.41 9.57
C PHE A 79 -4.89 5.28 8.38
N ILE A 80 -4.41 4.93 7.18
CA ILE A 80 -4.74 5.62 5.93
C ILE A 80 -5.38 4.63 4.96
N PRO A 81 -6.61 4.88 4.50
CA PRO A 81 -7.27 4.09 3.45
C PRO A 81 -6.43 3.98 2.16
N PRO A 82 -6.38 2.81 1.48
CA PRO A 82 -5.61 2.66 0.24
C PRO A 82 -5.93 3.69 -0.85
N LEU A 83 -7.21 4.07 -1.00
CA LEU A 83 -7.62 5.10 -1.96
C LEU A 83 -7.02 6.49 -1.71
N ARG A 84 -6.57 6.77 -0.47
CA ARG A 84 -5.89 8.03 -0.11
C ARG A 84 -4.37 7.94 -0.24
N LEU A 85 -3.85 6.83 -0.76
CA LEU A 85 -2.42 6.57 -0.95
C LEU A 85 -2.01 6.52 -2.43
N VAL A 86 -2.89 6.93 -3.34
CA VAL A 86 -2.69 6.82 -4.80
C VAL A 86 -1.61 7.78 -5.29
N ASP A 87 -1.64 9.04 -4.84
CA ASP A 87 -0.76 10.09 -5.35
C ASP A 87 0.24 10.56 -4.28
N PRO A 88 1.52 10.16 -4.35
CA PRO A 88 2.54 10.67 -3.44
C PRO A 88 2.84 12.13 -3.82
N LYS A 89 2.68 13.06 -2.89
CA LYS A 89 2.98 14.46 -3.20
C LYS A 89 4.37 14.85 -2.77
N THR A 90 4.65 14.78 -1.48
CA THR A 90 5.87 15.36 -0.93
C THR A 90 6.33 14.63 0.32
N VAL A 91 7.64 14.48 0.43
CA VAL A 91 8.34 14.16 1.67
C VAL A 91 9.29 15.32 1.99
N SER A 92 9.33 15.75 3.26
CA SER A 92 10.09 16.94 3.67
C SER A 92 10.84 16.72 4.98
N TYR A 93 12.08 17.20 5.02
CA TYR A 93 12.98 17.14 6.17
C TYR A 93 13.84 18.40 6.27
N HIS A 94 13.49 19.28 7.22
CA HIS A 94 14.07 20.61 7.37
C HIS A 94 15.45 20.65 8.06
N LYS A 95 15.93 19.52 8.59
CA LYS A 95 17.27 19.43 9.22
C LYS A 95 18.32 18.83 8.28
N GLY A 96 18.05 18.83 6.98
CA GLY A 96 18.99 18.41 5.94
C GLY A 96 20.26 19.27 5.94
N LYS A 97 21.39 18.66 5.62
CA LYS A 97 22.68 19.34 5.47
C LYS A 97 22.80 19.90 4.06
N LYS A 98 23.35 21.11 3.97
CA LYS A 98 23.71 21.71 2.67
C LYS A 98 24.67 20.80 1.92
N HIS A 99 24.36 20.52 0.65
CA HIS A 99 25.13 19.62 -0.23
C HIS A 99 25.18 18.14 0.20
N GLY A 100 24.36 17.72 1.17
CA GLY A 100 24.21 16.32 1.55
C GLY A 100 23.67 15.45 0.41
N TYR A 101 23.79 14.14 0.61
CA TYR A 101 23.14 13.12 -0.22
C TYR A 101 22.24 12.29 0.69
N TYR A 102 21.05 11.98 0.22
CA TYR A 102 20.06 11.26 1.01
C TYR A 102 19.43 10.12 0.23
N THR A 103 19.09 9.06 0.96
CA THR A 103 18.26 7.96 0.46
C THR A 103 16.91 8.02 1.14
N LEU A 104 15.84 8.07 0.35
CA LEU A 104 14.47 7.87 0.83
C LEU A 104 14.07 6.43 0.49
N LEU A 105 13.57 5.72 1.50
CA LEU A 105 13.11 4.35 1.37
C LEU A 105 11.71 4.23 1.98
N ASP A 106 10.72 4.00 1.14
CA ASP A 106 9.34 3.68 1.52
C ASP A 106 9.10 2.18 1.37
N ILE A 107 8.57 1.57 2.41
CA ILE A 107 8.54 0.13 2.60
C ILE A 107 7.21 -0.30 3.19
N ASP A 108 6.71 -1.45 2.73
CA ASP A 108 5.73 -2.28 3.42
C ASP A 108 6.44 -3.41 4.18
N PHE A 109 6.37 -3.40 5.51
CA PHE A 109 7.01 -4.42 6.36
C PHE A 109 6.27 -5.76 6.40
N ASP A 110 5.02 -5.77 5.96
CA ASP A 110 4.09 -6.91 6.03
C ASP A 110 3.75 -7.47 4.65
N GLY A 111 4.55 -7.12 3.63
CA GLY A 111 4.44 -7.66 2.28
C GLY A 111 4.52 -9.20 2.25
N GLU A 112 3.87 -9.81 1.26
CA GLU A 112 3.80 -11.26 1.10
C GLU A 112 5.21 -11.87 1.01
N SER A 113 5.66 -12.46 2.12
CA SER A 113 6.97 -13.11 2.38
C SER A 113 8.18 -12.22 2.68
N ASN A 114 8.19 -10.94 2.30
CA ASN A 114 9.34 -10.04 2.50
C ASN A 114 8.91 -8.57 2.60
N VAL A 115 9.85 -7.75 3.05
CA VAL A 115 9.73 -6.29 3.00
C VAL A 115 9.61 -5.84 1.55
N LYS A 116 8.44 -5.34 1.16
CA LYS A 116 8.17 -4.84 -0.19
C LYS A 116 8.57 -3.37 -0.28
N VAL A 117 9.29 -3.01 -1.34
CA VAL A 117 9.68 -1.63 -1.60
C VAL A 117 8.54 -0.93 -2.31
N ILE A 118 8.09 0.17 -1.73
CA ILE A 118 7.04 1.04 -2.28
C ILE A 118 7.68 2.13 -3.15
N ASP A 119 8.75 2.74 -2.65
CA ASP A 119 9.51 3.81 -3.31
C ASP A 119 10.97 3.76 -2.82
N LEU A 120 11.93 3.95 -3.71
CA LEU A 120 13.34 4.02 -3.34
C LEU A 120 14.05 5.03 -4.23
N LEU A 121 14.46 6.13 -3.61
CA LEU A 121 15.23 7.21 -4.21
C LEU A 121 16.59 7.29 -3.53
N MET A 122 17.65 7.41 -4.31
CA MET A 122 19.01 7.63 -3.82
C MET A 122 19.57 8.96 -4.29
N ASN A 123 20.64 9.42 -3.64
CA ASN A 123 21.37 10.62 -4.04
C ASN A 123 20.52 11.90 -4.10
N ILE A 124 19.44 11.96 -3.31
CA ILE A 124 18.61 13.16 -3.17
C ILE A 124 19.48 14.28 -2.60
N ARG A 125 19.48 15.45 -3.26
CA ARG A 125 20.27 16.62 -2.85
C ARG A 125 19.46 17.66 -2.07
N ASP A 126 18.17 17.74 -2.36
CA ASP A 126 17.22 18.61 -1.69
C ASP A 126 16.18 17.77 -0.97
N VAL A 127 16.24 17.76 0.35
CA VAL A 127 15.32 17.03 1.23
C VAL A 127 14.27 17.93 1.87
N GLU A 128 14.29 19.23 1.62
CA GLU A 128 13.21 20.11 2.09
C GLU A 128 11.93 19.87 1.29
N LYS A 129 12.06 19.39 0.05
CA LYS A 129 10.93 18.97 -0.78
C LYS A 129 11.32 17.85 -1.75
N VAL A 130 11.11 16.62 -1.30
CA VAL A 130 11.32 15.40 -2.09
C VAL A 130 10.03 15.04 -2.82
N VAL A 131 10.12 14.82 -4.12
CA VAL A 131 9.07 14.27 -4.99
C VAL A 131 9.56 12.93 -5.56
N PRO A 132 8.68 12.08 -6.16
CA PRO A 132 9.07 10.76 -6.67
C PRO A 132 10.17 10.74 -7.76
N THR A 133 10.57 11.91 -8.27
CA THR A 133 11.65 12.08 -9.26
C THR A 133 12.86 12.82 -8.69
N SER A 134 12.92 13.04 -7.38
CA SER A 134 14.06 13.67 -6.71
C SER A 134 15.22 12.68 -6.61
N GLY A 135 16.35 12.99 -7.26
CA GLY A 135 17.55 12.15 -7.22
C GLY A 135 17.52 10.99 -8.21
N ASP A 136 18.23 9.90 -7.87
CA ASP A 136 18.28 8.68 -8.67
C ASP A 136 17.12 7.75 -8.26
N VAL A 137 16.19 7.54 -9.19
CA VAL A 137 15.04 6.65 -8.99
C VAL A 137 15.48 5.20 -9.13
N ILE A 138 15.43 4.44 -8.04
CA ILE A 138 15.75 3.00 -8.03
C ILE A 138 14.47 2.18 -8.16
N VAL A 139 13.45 2.53 -7.37
CA VAL A 139 12.11 1.95 -7.47
C VAL A 139 11.14 3.11 -7.58
N LEU A 140 10.38 3.15 -8.65
CA LEU A 140 9.32 4.15 -8.81
C LEU A 140 8.21 3.85 -7.79
N PHE A 141 7.68 4.92 -7.19
CA PHE A 141 6.54 4.82 -6.29
C PHE A 141 5.42 3.94 -6.88
N THR A 142 5.00 2.96 -6.09
CA THR A 142 3.85 2.11 -6.39
C THR A 142 2.80 2.31 -5.31
N PRO A 143 1.55 2.71 -5.63
CA PRO A 143 0.50 2.90 -4.64
C PRO A 143 0.36 1.70 -3.68
N PRO A 144 0.43 1.93 -2.36
CA PRO A 144 0.20 0.90 -1.36
C PRO A 144 -1.19 0.31 -1.51
N LEU A 145 -1.22 -0.98 -1.84
CA LEU A 145 -2.44 -1.77 -1.95
C LEU A 145 -2.14 -3.17 -1.40
N PRO A 146 -2.39 -3.41 -0.10
CA PRO A 146 -2.33 -4.75 0.47
C PRO A 146 -3.25 -5.72 -0.28
N ALA A 147 -2.90 -7.00 -0.25
CA ALA A 147 -3.77 -8.02 -0.81
C ALA A 147 -5.09 -8.10 -0.04
N LEU A 148 -6.17 -8.44 -0.73
CA LEU A 148 -7.49 -8.51 -0.12
C LEU A 148 -7.49 -9.54 1.02
N GLY A 149 -7.74 -9.08 2.24
CA GLY A 149 -7.79 -9.91 3.43
C GLY A 149 -6.42 -10.29 4.02
N SER A 150 -5.30 -9.69 3.56
CA SER A 150 -3.97 -9.94 4.14
C SER A 150 -3.79 -9.30 5.52
N GLY A 151 -4.74 -8.46 5.95
CA GLY A 151 -4.73 -7.79 7.25
C GLY A 151 -4.15 -6.37 7.18
N VAL A 152 -3.77 -5.85 8.33
CA VAL A 152 -3.18 -4.51 8.46
C VAL A 152 -1.69 -4.58 8.13
N HIS A 153 -1.27 -3.79 7.14
CA HIS A 153 0.12 -3.62 6.77
C HIS A 153 0.70 -2.36 7.41
N ARG A 154 1.94 -2.46 7.88
CA ARG A 154 2.75 -1.37 8.43
C ARG A 154 3.66 -0.83 7.34
N HIS A 155 3.50 0.44 7.01
CA HIS A 155 4.33 1.11 6.03
C HIS A 155 5.26 2.11 6.70
N GLY A 156 6.56 2.04 6.39
CA GLY A 156 7.58 2.93 6.93
C GLY A 156 8.23 3.78 5.86
N LYS A 157 8.32 5.10 6.13
CA LYS A 157 9.14 6.03 5.36
C LYS A 157 10.40 6.33 6.15
N LEU A 158 11.54 5.97 5.58
CA LEU A 158 12.86 6.07 6.20
C LEU A 158 13.77 6.97 5.37
N LEU A 159 14.33 8.00 6.00
CA LEU A 159 15.33 8.87 5.38
C LEU A 159 16.71 8.59 5.97
N TYR A 160 17.68 8.29 5.11
CA TYR A 160 19.08 8.06 5.48
C TYR A 160 19.95 9.19 4.95
N GLU A 161 20.88 9.66 5.79
CA GLU A 161 21.96 10.53 5.33
C GLU A 161 23.10 9.66 4.79
N GLN A 162 23.48 9.87 3.53
CA GLN A 162 24.59 9.16 2.90
C GLN A 162 25.92 9.85 3.18
N LYS A 163 27.00 9.07 3.29
CA LYS A 163 28.38 9.61 3.40
C LYS A 163 28.88 10.26 2.10
N GLY A 164 28.22 9.98 0.98
CA GLY A 164 28.55 10.44 -0.36
C GLY A 164 27.54 9.87 -1.38
N PRO A 165 27.70 10.16 -2.68
CA PRO A 165 26.85 9.56 -3.70
C PRO A 165 27.05 8.04 -3.76
N ILE A 166 25.96 7.31 -3.99
CA ILE A 166 25.92 5.86 -4.21
C ILE A 166 25.76 5.61 -5.71
N ASP A 167 26.49 4.64 -6.27
CA ASP A 167 26.28 4.27 -7.66
C ASP A 167 24.97 3.50 -7.83
N ALA A 168 23.95 4.19 -8.37
CA ALA A 168 22.62 3.66 -8.58
C ALA A 168 22.57 2.45 -9.52
N ASN A 169 23.59 2.21 -10.34
CA ASN A 169 23.65 1.04 -11.24
C ASN A 169 23.90 -0.27 -10.48
N GLN A 170 24.38 -0.19 -9.23
CA GLN A 170 24.52 -1.37 -8.36
C GLN A 170 23.17 -1.97 -7.93
N LEU A 171 22.06 -1.33 -8.29
CA LEU A 171 20.69 -1.70 -7.90
C LEU A 171 19.82 -2.08 -9.11
N ASP A 172 20.43 -2.43 -10.25
CA ASP A 172 19.69 -2.74 -11.49
C ASP A 172 18.67 -3.88 -11.32
N LEU A 173 18.95 -4.87 -10.47
CA LEU A 173 17.99 -5.93 -10.16
C LEU A 173 16.71 -5.40 -9.49
N LEU A 174 16.83 -4.39 -8.63
CA LEU A 174 15.65 -3.75 -8.02
C LEU A 174 14.91 -2.88 -9.03
N LYS A 175 15.64 -2.12 -9.87
CA LYS A 175 15.06 -1.29 -10.94
C LYS A 175 14.24 -2.10 -11.94
N LEU A 176 14.69 -3.31 -12.26
CA LEU A 176 14.05 -4.20 -13.23
C LEU A 176 12.97 -5.10 -12.60
N SER A 177 12.83 -5.11 -11.27
CA SER A 177 11.87 -5.99 -10.61
C SER A 177 10.44 -5.47 -10.75
N ARG A 178 9.53 -6.36 -11.15
CA ARG A 178 8.08 -6.11 -11.08
C ARG A 178 7.58 -6.04 -9.64
N TYR A 179 8.23 -6.77 -8.73
CA TYR A 179 7.88 -6.86 -7.31
C TYR A 179 9.16 -6.61 -6.50
N PRO A 180 9.57 -5.34 -6.34
CA PRO A 180 10.82 -5.02 -5.67
C PRO A 180 10.70 -5.34 -4.18
N VAL A 181 11.61 -6.18 -3.70
CA VAL A 181 11.66 -6.63 -2.30
C VAL A 181 13.06 -6.49 -1.75
N ILE A 182 13.17 -6.19 -0.46
CA ILE A 182 14.44 -6.21 0.28
C ILE A 182 14.35 -7.34 1.31
N PRO A 183 14.93 -8.52 1.05
CA PRO A 183 14.81 -9.67 1.95
C PRO A 183 15.41 -9.44 3.34
N ASN A 184 16.40 -8.55 3.43
CA ASN A 184 17.01 -8.19 4.70
C ASN A 184 17.43 -6.72 4.70
N LEU A 185 16.63 -5.89 5.37
CA LEU A 185 16.84 -4.44 5.42
C LEU A 185 18.16 -4.08 6.10
N THR A 186 18.55 -4.79 7.15
CA THR A 186 19.84 -4.59 7.83
C THR A 186 21.03 -4.87 6.92
N LYS A 187 20.95 -5.91 6.09
CA LYS A 187 22.00 -6.23 5.11
C LYS A 187 22.05 -5.16 4.04
N PHE A 188 20.89 -4.72 3.54
CA PHE A 188 20.79 -3.65 2.54
C PHE A 188 21.46 -2.35 3.02
N THR A 189 21.10 -1.86 4.21
CA THR A 189 21.68 -0.60 4.75
C THR A 189 23.19 -0.71 4.98
N LYS A 190 23.69 -1.89 5.36
CA LYS A 190 25.14 -2.16 5.49
C LYS A 190 25.85 -2.16 4.14
N THR A 191 25.30 -2.83 3.12
CA THR A 191 25.88 -2.91 1.77
C THR A 191 26.08 -1.52 1.16
N TYR A 192 25.10 -0.63 1.32
CA TYR A 192 25.15 0.72 0.77
C TYR A 192 25.61 1.78 1.78
N HIS A 193 26.14 1.35 2.93
CA HIS A 193 26.69 2.21 3.99
C HIS A 193 25.74 3.34 4.46
N LEU A 194 24.44 3.09 4.47
CA LEU A 194 23.40 4.06 4.83
C LEU A 194 23.38 4.39 6.34
N GLY A 195 23.92 3.50 7.17
CA GLY A 195 23.89 3.68 8.63
C GLY A 195 22.47 3.56 9.19
N ASN A 196 22.14 4.43 10.14
CA ASN A 196 20.82 4.50 10.76
C ASN A 196 19.98 5.60 10.08
N PRO A 197 18.65 5.46 10.01
CA PRO A 197 17.80 6.51 9.49
C PRO A 197 17.88 7.75 10.38
N VAL A 198 18.01 8.92 9.77
CA VAL A 198 18.06 10.21 10.48
C VAL A 198 16.67 10.71 10.83
N ALA A 199 15.72 10.45 9.94
CA ALA A 199 14.31 10.78 10.13
C ALA A 199 13.41 9.66 9.62
N GLY A 200 12.20 9.60 10.15
CA GLY A 200 11.21 8.65 9.66
C GLY A 200 9.80 8.94 10.12
N ASN A 201 8.88 8.22 9.52
CA ASN A 201 7.46 8.26 9.81
C ASN A 201 6.84 6.92 9.37
N LEU A 202 5.62 6.63 9.80
CA LEU A 202 4.95 5.38 9.45
C LEU A 202 3.43 5.57 9.43
N TYR A 203 2.74 4.69 8.73
CA TYR A 203 1.27 4.58 8.74
C TYR A 203 0.87 3.12 8.60
N THR A 204 -0.41 2.86 8.76
CA THR A 204 -0.99 1.55 8.50
C THR A 204 -2.07 1.61 7.43
N THR A 205 -2.26 0.52 6.70
CA THR A 205 -3.35 0.40 5.72
C THR A 205 -3.78 -1.06 5.61
N GLU A 206 -5.02 -1.31 5.18
CA GLU A 206 -5.57 -2.65 4.99
C GLU A 206 -6.54 -2.63 3.81
N LEU A 207 -6.66 -3.76 3.11
CA LEU A 207 -7.72 -4.00 2.14
C LEU A 207 -8.52 -5.22 2.62
N ARG A 208 -9.80 -5.04 2.95
CA ARG A 208 -10.66 -6.11 3.51
C ARG A 208 -11.95 -6.31 2.71
N ARG A 209 -12.51 -7.52 2.78
CA ARG A 209 -13.84 -7.82 2.22
C ARG A 209 -14.93 -7.13 3.04
N CYS A 210 -16.00 -6.70 2.37
CA CYS A 210 -17.25 -6.39 3.06
C CYS A 210 -17.86 -7.68 3.62
N ASP A 211 -18.41 -7.64 4.83
CA ASP A 211 -19.13 -8.79 5.39
C ASP A 211 -20.62 -8.69 5.03
N SER A 212 -21.26 -9.84 4.76
CA SER A 212 -22.63 -9.96 4.20
C SER A 212 -23.76 -9.47 5.12
N SER A 213 -23.42 -8.91 6.29
CA SER A 213 -24.35 -8.37 7.28
C SER A 213 -24.50 -6.85 7.24
N ASP A 214 -23.75 -6.15 6.35
CA ASP A 214 -23.81 -4.72 5.99
C ASP A 214 -24.65 -3.79 6.88
N LYS A 215 -24.30 -3.80 8.17
CA LYS A 215 -24.05 -2.54 8.82
C LYS A 215 -22.55 -2.52 9.04
N CYS A 216 -21.88 -1.45 8.61
CA CYS A 216 -20.57 -1.10 9.13
C CYS A 216 -20.72 -0.72 10.62
N LEU A 217 -21.14 -1.67 11.47
CA LEU A 217 -21.22 -1.52 12.92
C LEU A 217 -19.90 -2.02 13.49
N ASP A 218 -18.95 -1.11 13.62
CA ASP A 218 -18.07 -1.22 14.77
C ASP A 218 -18.88 -0.89 16.03
N LYS A 219 -18.52 -1.49 17.17
CA LYS A 219 -19.15 -1.25 18.49
C LYS A 219 -18.93 0.17 19.03
N ASP A 220 -18.45 1.09 18.20
CA ASP A 220 -18.16 2.47 18.53
C ASP A 220 -18.82 3.35 17.45
N ASP A 221 -19.93 3.97 17.80
CA ASP A 221 -20.95 4.64 16.96
C ASP A 221 -20.47 5.87 16.13
N SER A 222 -19.26 5.87 15.57
CA SER A 222 -18.61 7.09 15.05
C SER A 222 -18.27 7.13 13.55
N VAL A 223 -18.56 6.09 12.77
CA VAL A 223 -18.12 6.01 11.36
C VAL A 223 -19.28 5.98 10.36
N LYS A 224 -19.24 6.86 9.34
CA LYS A 224 -20.35 7.12 8.40
C LYS A 224 -20.12 6.73 6.93
N GLN A 225 -18.97 6.21 6.51
CA GLN A 225 -18.77 5.93 5.08
C GLN A 225 -17.90 4.71 4.81
N CYS A 226 -18.49 3.71 4.17
CA CYS A 226 -17.79 2.56 3.60
C CYS A 226 -17.82 2.77 2.07
N GLU A 227 -16.68 3.13 1.46
CA GLU A 227 -16.59 3.14 0.00
C GLU A 227 -16.43 1.69 -0.48
N ARG A 228 -17.43 1.18 -1.21
CA ARG A 228 -17.38 -0.13 -1.85
C ARG A 228 -16.64 -0.01 -3.17
N LEU A 229 -15.47 -0.64 -3.27
CA LEU A 229 -14.85 -0.93 -4.56
C LEU A 229 -15.21 -2.37 -4.93
N CYS A 230 -16.21 -2.54 -5.80
CA CYS A 230 -16.58 -3.84 -6.33
C CYS A 230 -15.90 -4.02 -7.70
N LYS A 231 -15.17 -5.13 -7.88
CA LYS A 231 -14.56 -5.48 -9.17
C LYS A 231 -15.63 -6.12 -10.06
N ILE A 232 -15.93 -5.52 -11.21
CA ILE A 232 -16.82 -6.15 -12.20
C ILE A 232 -16.03 -7.29 -12.87
N LEU A 233 -16.43 -8.54 -12.61
CA LEU A 233 -15.89 -9.70 -13.32
C LEU A 233 -16.45 -9.72 -14.76
N SER A 234 -15.66 -10.21 -15.70
CA SER A 234 -15.73 -9.96 -17.16
C SER A 234 -16.98 -10.44 -17.91
N ASN A 235 -18.06 -10.82 -17.22
CA ASN A 235 -19.28 -11.38 -17.80
C ASN A 235 -20.58 -10.66 -17.36
N CYS A 236 -20.49 -9.47 -16.75
CA CYS A 236 -21.69 -8.72 -16.34
C CYS A 236 -22.28 -7.93 -17.53
N ASN A 237 -23.60 -7.97 -17.70
CA ASN A 237 -24.28 -7.10 -18.68
C ASN A 237 -24.47 -5.67 -18.11
N ASN A 238 -24.78 -4.68 -18.96
CA ASN A 238 -24.89 -3.28 -18.54
C ASN A 238 -25.97 -3.05 -17.46
N ASP A 239 -27.10 -3.77 -17.50
CA ASP A 239 -28.17 -3.64 -16.51
C ASP A 239 -27.75 -4.20 -15.13
N GLN A 240 -26.90 -5.22 -15.10
CA GLN A 240 -26.29 -5.78 -13.89
C GLN A 240 -25.20 -4.84 -13.35
N ILE A 241 -24.43 -4.19 -14.23
CA ILE A 241 -23.42 -3.20 -13.86
C ILE A 241 -24.07 -1.95 -13.24
N ASP A 242 -25.18 -1.47 -13.79
CA ASP A 242 -25.92 -0.31 -13.28
C ASP A 242 -26.59 -0.60 -11.91
N GLN A 243 -26.93 -1.85 -11.63
CA GLN A 243 -27.37 -2.29 -10.28
C GLN A 243 -26.21 -2.47 -9.29
N MET A 244 -24.98 -2.71 -9.77
CA MET A 244 -23.77 -2.84 -8.95
C MET A 244 -23.12 -1.49 -8.60
N GLN A 245 -23.49 -0.40 -9.29
CA GLN A 245 -23.16 0.96 -8.88
C GLN A 245 -23.93 1.28 -7.59
N CYS A 246 -23.26 1.12 -6.45
CA CYS A 246 -23.84 1.44 -5.16
C CYS A 246 -24.15 2.94 -5.10
N ASP A 247 -25.43 3.22 -4.79
CA ASP A 247 -26.01 4.53 -4.58
C ASP A 247 -25.03 5.49 -3.87
N ALA A 248 -24.56 6.49 -4.61
CA ALA A 248 -24.14 7.78 -4.04
C ALA A 248 -25.39 8.58 -3.67
N VAL A 249 -26.27 8.02 -2.83
CA VAL A 249 -27.52 8.60 -2.37
C VAL A 249 -27.76 7.97 -0.99
N ASP A 250 -27.70 8.66 0.16
CA ASP A 250 -28.53 9.82 0.47
C ASP A 250 -28.10 10.54 1.78
N LYS A 251 -28.32 11.86 1.77
CA LYS A 251 -28.27 12.92 2.81
C LYS A 251 -26.98 13.69 3.07
#